data_AF-A0A1D1V3C7-F1
#
_entry.id   AF-A0A1D1V3C7-F1
#
_cell.length_a   1.000
_cell.length_b   1.000
_cell.length_c   1.000
_cell.angle_alpha   90.00
_cell.angle_beta   90.00
_cell.angle_gamma   90.00
#
_symmetry.space_group_name_H-M   'P 1'
#
loop_
_entity.id
_entity.type
_entity.pdbx_description
1 polymer ?
#
loop_
_entity_poly.entity_id
_entity_poly.type
_entity_poly.pdbx_seq_one_letter_code
_entity_poly.pdbx_strand_id
1 'polypeptide(L)'
;MDKSYYSDAFLVFDYLGDTINLIDVVVSLLIGYLGEELVVVHEPRLLANHWFDTGGKLDLLSVVPTDLAYIWTGMEHPFPAVRFNRLLKYPKLASFLKKTEGHVPNPQHMRLFALMMKFILLIHLNACLYYFLSEQTGLNTDGWVYPGEAAWRKVDNRNDTLFQKFTWSFYWSFHTLTMIGITKQPETEWQFLLLTADFVLGVMLFSQVLANTMHTVLQSSHETRKFRKKIDAVVAYMDMRNVN
;
A
#
# COMPACT_ATOMS: atom_id res chain seq x y z
N MET A 1 -20.10 -16.27 -19.51
CA MET A 1 -20.34 -16.06 -18.07
C MET A 1 -20.58 -14.58 -17.89
N ASP A 2 -21.82 -14.22 -17.60
CA ASP A 2 -22.34 -12.87 -17.82
C ASP A 2 -21.79 -11.87 -16.81
N LYS A 3 -21.44 -10.67 -17.29
CA LYS A 3 -20.91 -9.55 -16.48
C LYS A 3 -21.75 -9.26 -15.22
N SER A 4 -23.04 -9.58 -15.27
CA SER A 4 -23.98 -9.44 -14.14
C SER A 4 -23.56 -10.24 -12.91
N TYR A 5 -23.13 -11.51 -13.07
CA TYR A 5 -22.81 -12.38 -11.93
C TYR A 5 -21.60 -11.88 -11.12
N TYR A 6 -20.59 -11.34 -11.82
CA TYR A 6 -19.43 -10.75 -11.15
C TYR A 6 -19.81 -9.48 -10.38
N SER A 7 -20.69 -8.65 -10.95
CA SER A 7 -21.17 -7.43 -10.29
C SER A 7 -21.88 -7.74 -8.96
N ASP A 8 -22.75 -8.76 -8.96
CA ASP A 8 -23.50 -9.14 -7.75
C ASP A 8 -22.58 -9.70 -6.66
N ALA A 9 -21.60 -10.52 -7.02
CA ALA A 9 -20.62 -11.05 -6.07
C ALA A 9 -19.78 -9.93 -5.43
N PHE A 10 -19.32 -8.95 -6.21
CA PHE A 10 -18.55 -7.81 -5.68
C PHE A 10 -19.39 -6.96 -4.72
N LEU A 11 -20.67 -6.71 -5.03
CA LEU A 11 -21.55 -5.98 -4.14
C LEU A 11 -21.74 -6.70 -2.80
N VAL A 12 -21.88 -8.03 -2.80
CA VAL A 12 -21.96 -8.81 -1.55
C VAL A 12 -20.71 -8.64 -0.70
N PHE A 13 -19.53 -8.72 -1.30
CA PHE A 13 -18.27 -8.52 -0.58
C PHE A 13 -18.11 -7.08 -0.07
N ASP A 14 -18.54 -6.08 -0.84
CA ASP A 14 -18.50 -4.68 -0.44
C ASP A 14 -19.40 -4.43 0.78
N TYR A 15 -20.65 -4.88 0.75
CA TYR A 15 -21.58 -4.71 1.87
C TYR A 15 -21.19 -5.52 3.11
N LEU A 16 -20.55 -6.69 2.92
CA LEU A 16 -19.96 -7.44 4.01
C LEU A 16 -18.81 -6.65 4.66
N GLY A 17 -17.95 -6.03 3.86
CA GLY A 17 -16.88 -5.13 4.33
C GLY A 17 -17.43 -3.91 5.08
N ASP A 18 -18.49 -3.29 4.56
CA ASP A 18 -19.16 -2.15 5.20
C ASP A 18 -19.80 -2.53 6.54
N THR A 19 -20.39 -3.73 6.62
CA THR A 19 -20.93 -4.28 7.87
C THR A 19 -19.82 -4.46 8.91
N ILE A 20 -18.68 -5.03 8.52
CA ILE A 20 -17.51 -5.17 9.40
C ILE A 20 -17.02 -3.79 9.85
N ASN A 21 -16.97 -2.81 8.95
CA ASN A 21 -16.53 -1.46 9.28
C ASN A 21 -17.46 -0.75 10.27
N LEU A 22 -18.76 -0.99 10.16
CA LEU A 22 -19.76 -0.46 11.09
C LEU A 22 -19.64 -1.14 12.47
N ILE A 23 -19.49 -2.46 12.51
CA ILE A 23 -19.25 -3.21 13.75
C ILE A 23 -17.98 -2.68 14.44
N ASP A 24 -16.90 -2.47 13.69
CA ASP A 24 -15.64 -1.94 14.23
C ASP A 24 -15.80 -0.54 14.85
N VAL A 25 -16.64 0.33 14.28
CA VAL A 25 -16.96 1.63 14.88
C VAL A 25 -17.71 1.47 16.20
N VAL A 26 -18.74 0.62 16.23
CA VAL A 26 -19.51 0.34 17.45
C VAL A 26 -18.61 -0.25 18.55
N VAL A 27 -17.77 -1.22 18.19
CA VAL A 27 -16.83 -1.83 19.12
C VAL A 27 -15.78 -0.81 19.60
N SER A 28 -15.25 0.03 18.71
CA SER A 28 -14.28 1.06 19.08
C SER A 28 -14.82 2.10 20.07
N LEU A 29 -16.13 2.37 20.05
CA LEU A 29 -16.80 3.24 21.03
C LEU A 29 -16.99 2.60 22.41
N LEU A 30 -16.95 1.26 22.48
CA LEU A 30 -17.17 0.48 23.70
C LEU A 30 -15.88 -0.01 24.35
N ILE A 31 -14.76 -0.01 23.62
CA ILE A 31 -13.47 -0.45 24.13
C ILE A 31 -12.92 0.57 25.14
N GLY A 32 -12.56 0.08 26.32
CA GLY A 32 -11.85 0.85 27.34
C GLY A 32 -10.44 1.24 26.91
N TYR A 33 -10.01 2.44 27.29
CA TYR A 33 -8.63 2.89 27.11
C TYR A 33 -7.91 2.99 28.46
N LEU A 34 -6.58 2.94 28.40
CA LEU A 34 -5.72 3.09 29.57
C LEU A 34 -5.57 4.59 29.86
N GLY A 35 -6.09 5.04 31.01
CA GLY A 35 -5.96 6.42 31.46
C GLY A 35 -4.55 6.76 31.95
N GLU A 36 -4.31 8.04 32.25
CA GLU A 36 -3.01 8.53 32.76
C GLU A 36 -2.57 7.82 34.06
N GLU A 37 -3.53 7.40 34.88
CA GLU A 37 -3.30 6.66 36.12
C GLU A 37 -3.03 5.16 35.91
N LEU A 38 -2.85 4.69 34.66
CA LEU A 38 -2.74 3.27 34.29
C LEU A 38 -3.96 2.41 34.70
N VAL A 39 -5.10 3.06 34.93
CA VAL A 39 -6.39 2.40 35.17
C VAL A 39 -7.20 2.41 33.89
N VAL A 40 -7.89 1.30 33.61
CA VAL A 40 -8.78 1.20 32.44
C VAL A 40 -10.06 1.98 32.73
N VAL A 41 -10.34 2.98 31.91
CA VAL A 41 -11.55 3.79 32.01
C VAL A 41 -12.67 3.11 31.22
N HIS A 42 -13.86 2.98 31.83
CA HIS A 42 -15.05 2.38 31.20
C HIS A 42 -16.24 3.36 31.10
N GLU A 43 -16.08 4.61 31.54
CA GLU A 43 -17.17 5.57 31.55
C GLU A 43 -17.55 6.00 30.12
N PRO A 44 -18.81 5.82 29.67
CA PRO A 44 -19.16 5.93 28.25
C PRO A 44 -18.95 7.33 27.66
N ARG A 45 -19.10 8.39 28.47
CA ARG A 45 -18.82 9.77 28.02
C ARG A 45 -17.34 9.99 27.75
N LEU A 46 -16.47 9.46 28.61
CA LEU A 46 -15.02 9.57 28.45
C LEU A 46 -14.54 8.73 27.26
N LEU A 47 -15.10 7.52 27.06
CA LEU A 47 -14.80 6.68 25.90
C LEU A 47 -15.15 7.38 24.59
N ALA A 48 -16.35 7.97 24.49
CA ALA A 48 -16.77 8.67 23.29
C ALA A 48 -15.87 9.86 22.96
N ASN A 49 -15.55 10.70 23.96
CA ASN A 49 -14.65 11.84 23.79
C ASN A 49 -13.25 11.40 23.35
N HIS A 50 -12.68 10.41 24.04
CA HIS A 50 -11.37 9.84 23.70
C HIS A 50 -11.35 9.27 22.29
N TRP A 51 -12.40 8.57 21.88
CA TRP A 51 -12.53 8.04 20.53
C TRP A 51 -12.57 9.16 19.48
N PHE A 52 -13.34 10.23 19.70
CA PHE A 52 -13.37 11.38 18.77
C PHE A 52 -12.01 12.09 18.66
N ASP A 53 -11.25 12.17 19.74
CA ASP A 53 -9.95 12.84 19.78
C ASP A 53 -8.83 12.01 19.12
N THR A 54 -8.88 10.67 19.23
CA THR A 54 -7.81 9.79 18.76
C THR A 54 -7.94 9.33 17.30
N GLY A 55 -9.07 9.61 16.64
CA GLY A 55 -9.26 9.26 15.23
C GLY A 55 -10.70 8.92 14.82
N GLY A 56 -11.66 8.99 15.73
CA GLY A 56 -13.06 8.63 15.50
C GLY A 56 -13.73 9.42 14.38
N LYS A 57 -13.27 10.66 14.10
CA LYS A 57 -13.76 11.44 12.96
C LYS A 57 -13.47 10.76 11.62
N LEU A 58 -12.27 10.19 11.46
CA LEU A 58 -11.89 9.46 10.25
C LEU A 58 -12.65 8.14 10.15
N ASP A 59 -12.83 7.44 11.28
CA ASP A 59 -13.64 6.23 11.34
C ASP A 59 -15.09 6.50 10.91
N LEU A 60 -15.70 7.59 11.38
CA LEU A 60 -17.06 7.97 11.01
C LEU A 60 -17.18 8.30 9.51
N LEU A 61 -16.27 9.14 8.99
CA LEU A 61 -16.22 9.47 7.56
C LEU A 61 -16.01 8.23 6.68
N SER A 62 -15.27 7.25 7.19
CA SER A 62 -15.03 6.00 6.48
C SER A 62 -16.27 5.11 6.38
N VAL A 63 -17.32 5.32 7.16
CA VAL A 63 -18.56 4.51 7.16
C VAL A 63 -19.72 5.20 6.44
N VAL A 64 -19.60 6.50 6.12
CA VAL A 64 -20.62 7.26 5.38
C VAL A 64 -21.01 6.52 4.08
N PRO A 65 -22.31 6.26 3.83
CA PRO A 65 -22.76 5.51 2.66
C PRO A 65 -22.71 6.40 1.41
N THR A 66 -21.51 6.62 0.88
CA THR A 66 -21.29 7.37 -0.36
C THR A 66 -21.86 6.63 -1.57
N ASP A 67 -22.08 5.32 -1.45
CA ASP A 67 -22.70 4.44 -2.44
C ASP A 67 -24.11 4.89 -2.90
N LEU A 68 -24.80 5.72 -2.11
CA LEU A 68 -26.05 6.34 -2.54
C LEU A 68 -25.88 7.20 -3.81
N ALA A 69 -24.66 7.63 -4.12
CA ALA A 69 -24.35 8.32 -5.37
C ALA A 69 -24.57 7.41 -6.61
N TYR A 70 -24.58 6.08 -6.46
CA TYR A 70 -24.90 5.17 -7.57
C TYR A 70 -26.32 5.35 -8.12
N ILE A 71 -27.24 5.91 -7.32
CA ILE A 71 -28.59 6.27 -7.79
C ILE A 71 -28.52 7.35 -8.88
N TRP A 72 -27.52 8.23 -8.82
CA TRP A 72 -27.35 9.35 -9.75
C TRP A 72 -26.44 9.01 -10.93
N THR A 73 -25.42 8.15 -10.71
CA THR A 73 -24.46 7.76 -11.77
C THR A 73 -24.93 6.59 -12.64
N GLY A 74 -26.00 5.90 -12.22
CA GLY A 74 -26.52 4.69 -12.88
C GLY A 74 -25.83 3.41 -12.40
N MET A 75 -26.61 2.32 -12.32
CA MET A 75 -26.13 1.01 -11.83
C MET A 75 -25.48 0.12 -12.89
N GLU A 76 -25.57 0.50 -14.18
CA GLU A 76 -24.96 -0.27 -15.27
C GLU A 76 -23.42 -0.13 -15.30
N HIS A 77 -22.91 1.03 -14.87
CA HIS A 77 -21.48 1.33 -14.76
C HIS A 77 -21.20 2.14 -13.48
N PRO A 78 -21.25 1.50 -12.30
CA PRO A 78 -21.02 2.20 -11.03
C PRO A 78 -19.58 2.73 -11.00
N PHE A 79 -19.40 4.02 -10.69
CA PHE A 79 -18.09 4.64 -10.58
C PHE A 79 -17.42 4.24 -9.25
N PRO A 80 -16.46 3.29 -9.21
CA PRO A 80 -16.03 2.69 -7.95
C PRO A 80 -15.29 3.66 -7.03
N ALA A 81 -14.78 4.78 -7.56
CA ALA A 81 -14.06 5.78 -6.78
C ALA A 81 -14.94 6.48 -5.72
N VAL A 82 -16.27 6.37 -5.84
CA VAL A 82 -17.23 6.81 -4.80
C VAL A 82 -16.95 6.16 -3.44
N ARG A 83 -16.35 4.96 -3.43
CA ARG A 83 -15.98 4.20 -2.22
C ARG A 83 -14.59 4.52 -1.66
N PHE A 84 -13.87 5.51 -2.19
CA PHE A 84 -12.54 5.87 -1.68
C PHE A 84 -12.54 6.38 -0.23
N ASN A 85 -13.70 6.80 0.30
CA ASN A 85 -13.85 7.12 1.72
C ASN A 85 -13.48 5.94 2.64
N ARG A 86 -13.59 4.68 2.19
CA ARG A 86 -13.18 3.51 2.98
C ARG A 86 -11.67 3.48 3.26
N LEU A 87 -10.86 4.11 2.41
CA LEU A 87 -9.39 4.22 2.61
C LEU A 87 -9.02 5.08 3.83
N LEU A 88 -9.95 5.89 4.36
CA LEU A 88 -9.73 6.70 5.57
C LEU A 88 -9.42 5.86 6.81
N LYS A 89 -9.70 4.55 6.80
CA LYS A 89 -9.32 3.60 7.87
C LYS A 89 -7.84 3.21 7.88
N TYR A 90 -7.00 3.74 6.98
CA TYR A 90 -5.55 3.47 6.96
C TYR A 90 -4.84 3.58 8.33
N PRO A 91 -5.14 4.56 9.22
CA PRO A 91 -4.48 4.67 10.52
C PRO A 91 -4.69 3.45 11.43
N LYS A 92 -5.83 2.76 11.32
CA LYS A 92 -6.11 1.52 12.06
C LYS A 92 -5.22 0.39 11.58
N LEU A 93 -5.03 0.25 10.26
CA LEU A 93 -4.09 -0.72 9.69
C LEU A 93 -2.65 -0.44 10.15
N ALA A 94 -2.23 0.82 10.18
CA ALA A 94 -0.91 1.20 10.66
C ALA A 94 -0.71 0.83 12.14
N SER A 95 -1.72 1.08 12.97
CA SER A 95 -1.72 0.71 14.39
C SER A 95 -1.74 -0.81 14.60
N PHE A 96 -2.48 -1.55 13.80
CA PHE A 96 -2.48 -3.01 13.80
C PHE A 96 -1.07 -3.55 13.48
N LEU A 97 -0.44 -3.09 12.39
CA LEU A 97 0.90 -3.53 12.02
C LEU A 97 1.93 -3.24 13.12
N LYS A 98 1.83 -2.07 13.78
CA LYS A 98 2.68 -1.71 14.92
C LYS A 98 2.46 -2.61 16.14
N LYS A 99 1.21 -2.97 16.45
CA LYS A 99 0.90 -3.92 17.54
C LYS A 99 1.42 -5.31 17.21
N THR A 100 1.23 -5.78 15.98
CA THR A 100 1.73 -7.09 15.52
C THR A 100 3.26 -7.16 15.59
N GLU A 101 3.95 -6.05 15.27
CA GLU A 101 5.40 -5.95 15.42
C GLU A 101 5.90 -6.28 16.84
N GLY A 102 5.15 -5.89 17.88
CA GLY A 102 5.50 -6.16 19.28
C GLY A 102 5.27 -7.61 19.72
N HIS A 103 4.49 -8.40 18.97
CA HIS A 103 4.14 -9.77 19.33
C HIS A 103 4.95 -10.82 18.55
N VAL A 104 5.67 -10.41 17.50
CA VAL A 104 6.49 -11.33 16.71
C VAL A 104 7.89 -11.49 17.33
N PRO A 105 8.50 -12.70 17.26
CA PRO A 105 9.86 -12.93 17.75
C PRO A 105 10.92 -12.06 17.07
N ASN A 106 10.69 -11.73 15.79
CA ASN A 106 11.63 -10.98 14.94
C ASN A 106 10.98 -9.68 14.41
N PRO A 107 10.96 -8.59 15.20
CA PRO A 107 10.35 -7.30 14.81
C PRO A 107 10.90 -6.73 13.50
N GLN A 108 12.19 -6.89 13.24
CA GLN A 108 12.85 -6.38 12.03
C GLN A 108 12.25 -6.98 10.74
N HIS A 109 12.00 -8.30 10.76
CA HIS A 109 11.43 -8.99 9.61
C HIS A 109 9.97 -8.56 9.38
N MET A 110 9.21 -8.34 10.47
CA MET A 110 7.84 -7.82 10.35
C MET A 110 7.80 -6.40 9.80
N ARG A 111 8.74 -5.52 10.19
CA ARG A 111 8.88 -4.18 9.60
C ARG A 111 9.18 -4.25 8.10
N LEU A 112 10.11 -5.11 7.70
CA LEU A 112 10.46 -5.31 6.28
C LEU A 112 9.27 -5.85 5.48
N PHE A 113 8.56 -6.84 6.03
CA PHE A 113 7.35 -7.41 5.42
C PHE A 113 6.25 -6.35 5.24
N ALA A 114 5.96 -5.59 6.30
CA ALA A 114 4.98 -4.51 6.24
C ALA A 114 5.34 -3.43 5.21
N LEU A 115 6.63 -3.12 5.06
CA LEU A 115 7.13 -2.20 4.04
C LEU A 115 6.95 -2.77 2.61
N MET A 116 7.27 -4.05 2.39
CA MET A 116 7.05 -4.73 1.11
C MET A 116 5.58 -4.73 0.71
N MET A 117 4.66 -5.02 1.64
CA MET A 117 3.23 -5.00 1.36
C MET A 117 2.73 -3.59 0.97
N LYS A 118 3.24 -2.54 1.63
CA LYS A 118 2.93 -1.15 1.25
C LYS A 118 3.44 -0.83 -0.16
N PHE A 119 4.63 -1.32 -0.51
CA PHE A 119 5.21 -1.10 -1.83
C PHE A 119 4.41 -1.82 -2.93
N ILE A 120 4.03 -3.08 -2.72
CA ILE A 120 3.18 -3.84 -3.66
C ILE A 120 1.82 -3.16 -3.85
N LEU A 121 1.19 -2.70 -2.76
CA LEU A 121 -0.07 -1.97 -2.82
C LEU A 121 0.06 -0.70 -3.68
N LEU A 122 1.17 0.02 -3.54
CA LEU A 122 1.38 1.22 -4.33
C LEU A 122 1.60 0.94 -5.81
N ILE A 123 2.36 -0.11 -6.15
CA ILE A 123 2.50 -0.58 -7.54
C ILE A 123 1.13 -0.96 -8.12
N HIS A 124 0.29 -1.63 -7.33
CA HIS A 124 -1.07 -1.96 -7.75
C HIS A 124 -1.93 -0.70 -8.01
N LEU A 125 -1.91 0.26 -7.08
CA LEU A 125 -2.67 1.51 -7.24
C LEU A 125 -2.20 2.32 -8.45
N ASN A 126 -0.88 2.41 -8.66
CA ASN A 126 -0.34 3.12 -9.82
C ASN A 126 -0.62 2.39 -11.14
N ALA A 127 -0.62 1.05 -11.14
CA ALA A 127 -1.06 0.26 -12.30
C ALA A 127 -2.53 0.52 -12.66
N CYS A 128 -3.42 0.57 -11.66
CA CYS A 128 -4.82 0.91 -11.86
C CYS A 128 -4.99 2.35 -12.38
N LEU A 129 -4.23 3.30 -11.83
CA LEU A 129 -4.22 4.70 -12.28
C LEU A 129 -3.75 4.82 -13.73
N TYR A 130 -2.65 4.15 -14.09
CA TYR A 130 -2.13 4.12 -15.46
C TYR A 130 -3.15 3.56 -16.46
N TYR A 131 -3.81 2.44 -16.13
CA TYR A 131 -4.87 1.88 -16.99
C TYR A 131 -6.07 2.84 -17.10
N PHE A 132 -6.50 3.46 -15.99
CA PHE A 132 -7.60 4.41 -15.99
C PHE A 132 -7.30 5.61 -16.89
N LEU A 133 -6.12 6.23 -16.75
CA LEU A 133 -5.71 7.37 -17.58
C LEU A 133 -5.53 6.98 -19.05
N SER A 134 -5.05 5.75 -19.30
CA SER A 134 -4.99 5.17 -20.63
C SER A 134 -6.38 5.07 -21.28
N GLU A 135 -7.39 4.62 -20.54
CA GLU A 135 -8.76 4.52 -21.02
C GLU A 135 -9.39 5.89 -21.28
N GLN A 136 -9.12 6.89 -20.43
CA GLN A 136 -9.59 8.28 -20.60
C GLN A 136 -8.97 8.98 -21.82
N THR A 137 -7.70 8.72 -22.10
CA THR A 137 -6.99 9.29 -23.26
C THR A 137 -7.45 8.62 -24.57
N GLY A 138 -7.87 7.36 -24.47
CA GLY A 138 -8.20 6.50 -25.60
C GLY A 138 -7.15 5.41 -25.75
N LEU A 139 -7.58 4.15 -25.71
CA LEU A 139 -6.64 3.04 -25.83
C LEU A 139 -5.96 3.05 -27.20
N ASN A 140 -4.65 2.79 -27.23
CA ASN A 140 -3.85 2.71 -28.44
C ASN A 140 -3.82 4.01 -29.28
N THR A 141 -4.01 5.18 -28.64
CA THR A 141 -3.87 6.48 -29.32
C THR A 141 -2.41 6.89 -29.49
N ASP A 142 -1.55 6.49 -28.56
CA ASP A 142 -0.12 6.80 -28.54
C ASP A 142 0.71 5.58 -28.07
N GLY A 143 2.04 5.67 -28.14
CA GLY A 143 2.92 4.56 -27.78
C GLY A 143 3.09 4.31 -26.28
N TRP A 144 2.62 5.22 -25.42
CA TRP A 144 2.73 5.16 -23.96
C TRP A 144 1.48 4.57 -23.30
N VAL A 145 0.30 4.92 -23.79
CA VAL A 145 -1.02 4.48 -23.35
C VAL A 145 -1.22 3.00 -23.63
N TYR A 146 -1.88 2.29 -22.72
CA TYR A 146 -2.20 0.87 -22.90
C TYR A 146 -2.82 0.58 -24.29
N PRO A 147 -2.31 -0.39 -25.08
CA PRO A 147 -1.23 -1.37 -24.80
C PRO A 147 0.21 -0.90 -24.91
N GLY A 148 0.46 0.26 -25.50
CA GLY A 148 1.76 0.58 -26.07
C GLY A 148 2.24 -0.52 -27.02
N GLU A 149 3.54 -0.81 -27.00
CA GLU A 149 4.17 -1.87 -27.82
C GLU A 149 4.22 -3.24 -27.11
N ALA A 150 3.18 -3.63 -26.38
CA ALA A 150 3.07 -5.00 -25.90
C ALA A 150 3.18 -5.99 -27.10
N ALA A 151 4.35 -6.61 -27.30
CA ALA A 151 4.64 -7.41 -28.50
C ALA A 151 3.65 -8.57 -28.73
N TRP A 152 2.97 -9.01 -27.66
CA TRP A 152 1.95 -10.04 -27.70
C TRP A 152 0.56 -9.53 -28.11
N ARG A 153 0.30 -8.21 -28.09
CA ARG A 153 -0.98 -7.62 -28.51
C ARG A 153 -0.86 -7.07 -29.92
N LYS A 154 -1.62 -7.65 -30.85
CA LYS A 154 -1.83 -7.07 -32.18
C LYS A 154 -2.82 -5.91 -32.04
N VAL A 155 -2.52 -4.77 -32.66
CA VAL A 155 -3.31 -3.51 -32.63
C VAL A 155 -4.82 -3.72 -32.88
N ASP A 156 -5.20 -4.77 -33.61
CA ASP A 156 -6.60 -5.10 -33.94
C ASP A 156 -7.37 -5.94 -32.89
N ASN A 157 -6.71 -6.52 -31.88
CA ASN A 157 -7.38 -7.39 -30.91
C ASN A 157 -8.05 -6.59 -29.78
N ARG A 158 -9.27 -6.08 -30.01
CA ARG A 158 -10.05 -5.29 -29.03
C ARG A 158 -10.57 -6.07 -27.80
N ASN A 159 -10.25 -7.36 -27.66
CA ASN A 159 -10.85 -8.26 -26.67
C ASN A 159 -9.86 -8.79 -25.63
N ASP A 160 -8.95 -7.95 -25.12
CA ASP A 160 -8.05 -8.39 -24.06
C ASP A 160 -8.81 -8.73 -22.78
N THR A 161 -8.41 -9.84 -22.19
CA THR A 161 -8.89 -10.30 -20.89
C THR A 161 -8.50 -9.29 -19.80
N LEU A 162 -9.28 -9.27 -18.71
CA LEU A 162 -8.96 -8.45 -17.54
C LEU A 162 -7.55 -8.75 -16.99
N PHE A 163 -7.14 -10.02 -17.04
CA PHE A 163 -5.81 -10.43 -16.61
C PHE A 163 -4.69 -9.86 -17.49
N GLN A 164 -4.87 -9.81 -18.82
CA GLN A 164 -3.91 -9.20 -19.74
C GLN A 164 -3.78 -7.69 -19.51
N LYS A 165 -4.92 -7.01 -19.31
CA LYS A 165 -4.96 -5.59 -18.94
C LYS A 165 -4.18 -5.33 -17.66
N PHE A 166 -4.52 -6.08 -16.61
CA PHE A 166 -3.89 -5.96 -15.30
C PHE A 166 -2.39 -6.25 -15.35
N THR A 167 -1.98 -7.35 -15.99
CA THR A 167 -0.58 -7.79 -16.02
C THR A 167 0.32 -6.77 -16.71
N TRP A 168 -0.13 -6.19 -17.82
CA TRP A 168 0.63 -5.15 -18.51
C TRP A 168 0.74 -3.88 -17.67
N SER A 169 -0.38 -3.38 -17.14
CA SER A 169 -0.39 -2.17 -16.32
C SER A 169 0.45 -2.33 -15.05
N PHE A 170 0.42 -3.53 -14.44
CA PHE A 170 1.25 -3.87 -13.30
C PHE A 170 2.74 -3.94 -13.67
N TYR A 171 3.07 -4.54 -14.81
CA TYR A 171 4.43 -4.55 -15.35
C TYR A 171 4.97 -3.13 -15.59
N TRP A 172 4.19 -2.29 -16.27
CA TRP A 172 4.54 -0.89 -16.52
C TRP A 172 4.78 -0.16 -15.19
N SER A 173 3.85 -0.25 -14.25
CA SER A 173 3.98 0.42 -12.95
C SER A 173 5.16 -0.10 -12.14
N PHE A 174 5.43 -1.40 -12.17
CA PHE A 174 6.57 -2.00 -11.48
C PHE A 174 7.87 -1.41 -12.04
N HIS A 175 8.03 -1.37 -13.36
CA HIS A 175 9.22 -0.83 -14.03
C HIS A 175 9.44 0.66 -13.73
N THR A 176 8.37 1.45 -13.71
CA THR A 176 8.44 2.89 -13.41
C THR A 176 8.85 3.12 -11.94
N LEU A 177 8.16 2.48 -10.99
CA LEU A 177 8.39 2.70 -9.56
C LEU A 177 9.68 2.06 -9.03
N THR A 178 10.20 1.01 -9.69
CA THR A 178 11.50 0.41 -9.37
C THR A 178 12.67 1.05 -10.10
N MET A 179 12.41 2.12 -10.87
CA MET A 179 13.42 2.87 -11.61
C MET A 179 14.16 2.06 -12.69
N ILE A 180 13.59 0.95 -13.15
CA ILE A 180 14.13 0.19 -14.30
C ILE A 180 13.91 1.00 -15.58
N GLY A 181 12.78 1.70 -15.70
CA GLY A 181 12.57 2.73 -16.73
C GLY A 181 12.51 2.24 -18.18
N ILE A 182 12.31 0.94 -18.41
CA ILE A 182 12.12 0.37 -19.76
C ILE A 182 10.67 0.56 -20.19
N THR A 183 10.25 1.81 -20.34
CA THR A 183 8.92 2.20 -20.82
C THR A 183 9.08 3.18 -21.98
N LYS A 184 8.10 3.21 -22.88
CA LYS A 184 8.09 4.22 -23.95
C LYS A 184 8.03 5.61 -23.34
N GLN A 185 8.60 6.57 -24.06
CA GLN A 185 8.54 7.95 -23.64
C GLN A 185 7.08 8.44 -23.74
N PRO A 186 6.61 9.20 -22.75
CA PRO A 186 5.39 9.99 -22.87
C PRO A 186 5.37 10.83 -24.15
N GLU A 187 4.17 11.05 -24.70
CA GLU A 187 3.98 11.90 -25.88
C GLU A 187 3.33 13.25 -25.51
N THR A 188 2.63 13.31 -24.38
CA THR A 188 1.93 14.52 -23.92
C THR A 188 2.50 15.09 -22.62
N GLU A 189 2.35 16.41 -22.42
CA GLU A 189 2.91 17.13 -21.26
C GLU A 189 2.45 16.56 -19.91
N TRP A 190 1.17 16.17 -19.80
CA TRP A 190 0.66 15.61 -18.55
C TRP A 190 1.22 14.22 -18.26
N GLN A 191 1.47 13.40 -19.30
CA GLN A 191 2.10 12.09 -19.14
C GLN A 191 3.55 12.25 -18.66
N PHE A 192 4.27 13.28 -19.14
CA PHE A 192 5.58 13.64 -18.61
C PHE A 192 5.55 14.03 -17.14
N LEU A 193 4.57 14.86 -16.73
CA LEU A 193 4.41 15.24 -15.32
C LEU A 193 4.11 14.03 -14.42
N LEU A 194 3.21 13.15 -14.86
CA LEU A 194 2.90 11.91 -14.14
C LEU A 194 4.13 11.02 -14.00
N LEU A 195 4.83 10.75 -15.12
CA LEU A 195 6.03 9.92 -15.11
C LEU A 195 7.12 10.50 -14.22
N THR A 196 7.30 11.82 -14.23
CA THR A 196 8.26 12.51 -13.35
C THR A 196 7.88 12.35 -11.88
N ALA A 197 6.61 12.51 -11.54
CA ALA A 197 6.11 12.31 -10.18
C ALA A 197 6.32 10.86 -9.71
N ASP A 198 6.03 9.87 -10.57
CA ASP A 198 6.25 8.46 -10.29
C ASP A 198 7.73 8.13 -10.07
N PHE A 199 8.65 8.72 -10.85
CA PHE A 199 10.09 8.54 -10.63
C PHE A 199 10.54 9.09 -9.28
N VAL A 200 10.09 10.30 -8.90
CA VAL A 200 10.41 10.89 -7.59
C VAL A 200 9.90 10.01 -6.45
N LEU A 201 8.65 9.56 -6.56
CA LEU A 201 8.03 8.64 -5.60
C LEU A 201 8.80 7.30 -5.53
N GLY A 202 9.16 6.74 -6.69
CA GLY A 202 9.93 5.51 -6.83
C GLY A 202 11.29 5.58 -6.13
N VAL A 203 12.05 6.66 -6.35
CA VAL A 203 13.35 6.91 -5.67
C VAL A 203 13.18 6.87 -4.16
N MET A 204 12.20 7.62 -3.63
CA MET A 204 12.00 7.73 -2.18
C MET A 204 11.67 6.38 -1.56
N LEU A 205 10.80 5.60 -2.21
CA LEU A 205 10.38 4.29 -1.71
C LEU A 205 11.48 3.25 -1.83
N PHE A 206 12.17 3.21 -2.97
CA PHE A 206 13.28 2.29 -3.17
C PHE A 206 14.39 2.56 -2.17
N SER A 207 14.71 3.84 -1.91
CA SER A 207 15.63 4.24 -0.84
C SER A 207 15.20 3.70 0.53
N GLN A 208 13.92 3.83 0.88
CA GLN A 208 13.41 3.33 2.16
C GLN A 208 13.46 1.81 2.27
N VAL A 209 13.22 1.08 1.18
CA VAL A 209 13.38 -0.39 1.13
C VAL A 209 14.82 -0.81 1.36
N LEU A 210 15.77 -0.18 0.66
CA LEU A 210 17.20 -0.45 0.85
C LEU A 210 17.65 -0.13 2.28
N ALA A 211 17.24 1.01 2.82
CA ALA A 211 17.60 1.42 4.18
C ALA A 211 17.10 0.42 5.24
N ASN A 212 15.84 -0.03 5.15
CA ASN A 212 15.27 -0.99 6.10
C ASN A 212 15.87 -2.40 5.97
N THR A 213 16.19 -2.81 4.73
CA THR A 213 16.88 -4.08 4.48
C THR A 213 18.30 -4.04 5.06
N MET A 214 19.04 -2.96 4.81
CA MET A 214 20.38 -2.76 5.37
C MET A 214 20.37 -2.74 6.89
N HIS A 215 19.41 -2.03 7.50
CA HIS A 215 19.24 -2.01 8.95
C HIS A 215 19.03 -3.43 9.51
N THR A 216 18.20 -4.24 8.86
CA THR A 216 17.93 -5.63 9.26
C THR A 216 19.20 -6.50 9.18
N VAL A 217 19.98 -6.37 8.10
CA VAL A 217 21.26 -7.10 7.94
C VAL A 217 22.32 -6.68 8.97
N LEU A 218 22.41 -5.38 9.27
CA LEU A 218 23.34 -4.87 10.28
C LEU A 218 22.98 -5.33 11.69
N GLN A 219 21.69 -5.51 11.95
CA GLN A 219 21.19 -5.97 13.23
C GLN A 219 21.32 -7.49 13.39
N SER A 220 21.06 -8.27 12.33
CA SER A 220 21.26 -9.73 12.37
C SER A 220 22.74 -10.12 12.54
N SER A 221 23.66 -9.33 11.98
CA SER A 221 25.11 -9.53 12.10
C SER A 221 25.73 -8.88 13.35
N HIS A 222 24.94 -8.28 14.24
CA HIS A 222 25.44 -7.46 15.34
C HIS A 222 26.39 -8.22 16.29
N GLU A 223 25.96 -9.39 16.78
CA GLU A 223 26.75 -10.18 17.74
C GLU A 223 28.04 -10.70 17.11
N THR A 224 27.97 -11.24 15.89
CA THR A 224 29.14 -11.70 15.13
C THR A 224 30.12 -10.54 14.88
N ARG A 225 29.62 -9.36 14.54
CA ARG A 225 30.46 -8.17 14.32
C ARG A 225 31.13 -7.70 15.61
N LYS A 226 30.42 -7.75 16.74
CA LYS A 226 30.98 -7.40 18.06
C LYS A 226 32.05 -8.39 18.50
N PHE A 227 31.85 -9.68 18.26
CA PHE A 227 32.84 -10.71 18.53
C PHE A 227 34.09 -10.55 17.67
N ARG A 228 33.93 -10.37 16.35
CA ARG A 228 35.05 -10.11 15.43
C ARG A 228 35.86 -8.89 15.84
N LYS A 229 35.20 -7.77 16.17
CA LYS A 229 35.90 -6.57 16.67
C LYS A 229 36.78 -6.81 17.90
N LYS A 230 36.37 -7.71 18.81
CA LYS A 230 37.21 -8.07 19.97
C LYS A 230 38.43 -8.89 19.55
N ILE A 231 38.25 -9.84 18.64
CA ILE A 231 39.36 -10.62 18.08
C ILE A 231 40.34 -9.69 17.37
N ASP A 232 39.86 -8.81 16.50
CA ASP A 232 40.70 -7.88 15.74
C ASP A 232 41.51 -6.97 16.68
N ALA A 233 40.93 -6.52 17.78
CA ALA A 233 41.64 -5.73 18.79
C ALA A 233 42.74 -6.52 19.52
N VAL A 234 42.51 -7.82 19.80
CA VAL A 234 43.52 -8.70 20.41
C VAL A 234 44.66 -8.96 19.44
N VAL A 235 44.35 -9.28 18.17
CA VAL A 235 45.35 -9.48 17.12
C VAL A 235 46.19 -8.22 16.93
N ALA A 236 45.55 -7.06 16.81
CA ALA A 236 46.25 -5.79 16.70
C ALA A 236 47.15 -5.50 17.92
N TYR A 237 46.73 -5.87 19.13
CA TYR A 237 47.56 -5.74 20.32
C TYR A 237 48.78 -6.68 20.29
N MET A 238 48.60 -7.93 19.87
CA MET A 238 49.69 -8.91 19.74
C MET A 238 50.73 -8.45 18.72
N ASP A 239 50.27 -7.94 17.57
CA ASP A 239 51.13 -7.38 16.52
C ASP A 239 51.93 -6.18 17.02
N MET A 240 51.29 -5.24 17.73
CA MET A 240 51.99 -4.09 18.33
C MET A 240 53.04 -4.47 19.37
N ARG A 241 52.90 -5.65 19.98
CA ARG A 241 53.81 -6.14 21.02
C ARG A 241 54.79 -7.20 20.52
N ASN A 242 54.79 -7.56 19.22
CA ASN A 242 55.57 -8.66 18.66
C ASN A 242 55.42 -9.97 19.47
N VAL A 243 54.23 -10.21 19.98
CA VAL A 243 53.91 -11.46 20.66
C VAL A 243 53.49 -12.44 19.57
N ASN A 244 54.43 -13.27 19.13
CA ASN A 244 54.17 -14.37 18.19
C ASN A 244 53.15 -15.37 18.75
#